data_AF-A0A8J2LDB8-F1
#
_entry.id   AF-A0A8J2LDB8-F1
#
_cell.length_a   1.000
_cell.length_b   1.000
_cell.length_c   1.000
_cell.angle_alpha   90.00
_cell.angle_beta   90.00
_cell.angle_gamma   90.00
#
_symmetry.space_group_name_H-M   'P 1'
#
loop_
_entity.id
_entity.type
_entity.pdbx_description
1 polymer ?
#
loop_
_entity_poly.entity_id
_entity_poly.type
_entity_poly.pdbx_seq_one_letter_code
_entity_poly.pdbx_strand_id
1 'polypeptide(L)' 'NLLFYFEAEGGIRPSGVIFLEGCYCERLILKEKHYYFGITYRRENLRHYELRAESESDCKAWIDAIRVAR' A
#
# COMPACT_ATOMS: atom_id res chain seq x y z
N ASN A 1 5.28 -0.68 11.94
CA ASN A 1 4.10 -1.32 11.32
C ASN A 1 3.02 -0.29 10.93
N LEU A 2 3.40 0.91 10.50
CA LEU A 2 2.48 1.98 10.08
C LEU A 2 2.94 2.52 8.72
N LEU A 3 2.00 2.78 7.82
CA LEU A 3 2.24 3.47 6.55
C LEU A 3 1.46 4.78 6.55
N PHE A 4 2.18 5.90 6.52
CA PHE A 4 1.60 7.24 6.45
C PHE A 4 1.47 7.68 5.00
N TYR A 5 0.39 8.39 4.68
CA TYR A 5 0.23 9.04 3.38
C TYR A 5 -0.17 10.50 3.55
N PHE A 6 0.18 11.31 2.57
CA PHE A 6 0.04 12.76 2.57
C PHE A 6 -0.64 13.19 1.27
N GLU A 7 -1.43 14.26 1.31
CA GLU A 7 -2.08 14.84 0.12
C GLU A 7 -1.09 15.49 -0.85
N ALA A 8 0.04 15.98 -0.35
CA ALA A 8 1.05 16.66 -1.15
C ALA A 8 2.47 16.37 -0.64
N GLU A 9 3.43 16.48 -1.54
CA GLU A 9 4.85 16.44 -1.20
C GLU A 9 5.22 17.61 -0.28
N GLY A 10 6.04 17.34 0.73
CA GLY A 10 6.42 18.33 1.76
C GLY A 10 5.38 18.54 2.87
N GLY A 11 4.29 17.77 2.88
CA GLY A 11 3.31 17.79 3.96
C GLY A 11 3.91 17.40 5.32
N ILE A 12 3.69 18.21 6.34
CA ILE A 12 4.21 17.97 7.71
C ILE A 12 3.23 17.11 8.53
N ARG A 13 1.95 17.06 8.13
CA ARG A 13 0.89 16.30 8.79
C ARG A 13 0.37 15.21 7.87
N PRO A 14 0.32 13.94 8.31
CA PRO A 14 -0.20 12.86 7.49
C PRO A 14 -1.71 13.04 7.29
N SER A 15 -2.16 12.83 6.06
CA SER A 15 -3.58 12.79 5.70
C SER A 15 -4.25 11.51 6.19
N GLY A 16 -3.46 10.47 6.42
CA GLY A 16 -3.91 9.28 7.12
C GLY A 16 -2.79 8.28 7.37
N VAL A 17 -3.17 7.20 8.03
CA VAL A 17 -2.28 6.10 8.38
C VAL A 17 -2.95 4.77 8.11
N ILE A 18 -2.17 3.81 7.62
CA ILE A 18 -2.56 2.43 7.42
C ILE A 18 -1.79 1.57 8.42
N PHE A 19 -2.51 0.73 9.17
CA PHE A 19 -1.90 -0.20 10.12
C PHE A 19 -1.50 -1.47 9.39
N LEU A 20 -0.21 -1.79 9.34
CA LEU A 20 0.29 -2.89 8.52
C LEU A 20 0.24 -4.25 9.23
N GLU A 21 0.16 -4.26 10.55
CA GLU A 21 0.17 -5.53 11.30
C GLU A 21 -1.03 -6.39 10.94
N GLY A 22 -0.76 -7.65 10.57
CA GLY A 22 -1.78 -8.59 10.14
C GLY A 22 -2.41 -8.30 8.76
N CYS A 23 -1.85 -7.34 7.99
CA CYS A 23 -2.29 -7.10 6.62
C CYS A 23 -1.71 -8.14 5.66
N TYR A 24 -2.39 -8.34 4.52
CA TYR A 24 -1.84 -8.98 3.34
C TYR A 24 -1.48 -7.91 2.32
N CYS A 25 -0.35 -8.08 1.64
CA CYS A 25 0.10 -7.17 0.60
C CYS A 25 0.49 -7.97 -0.64
N GLU A 26 -0.18 -7.66 -1.75
CA GLU A 26 -0.05 -8.39 -3.01
C GLU A 26 -0.14 -7.49 -4.23
N ARG A 27 0.46 -7.93 -5.34
CA ARG A 27 0.36 -7.25 -6.63
C ARG A 27 -1.04 -7.45 -7.19
N LEU A 28 -1.67 -6.38 -7.63
CA LEU A 28 -2.97 -6.42 -8.30
C LEU A 28 -2.76 -6.42 -9.81
N ILE A 29 -3.44 -7.33 -10.50
CA ILE A 29 -3.45 -7.41 -11.96
C ILE A 29 -4.72 -6.72 -12.45
N LEU A 30 -4.66 -5.39 -12.53
CA LEU A 30 -5.73 -4.57 -13.11
C LEU A 30 -5.50 -4.44 -14.63
N LYS A 31 -6.58 -4.23 -15.39
CA LYS A 31 -6.48 -4.01 -16.84
C LYS A 31 -5.70 -2.71 -17.10
N GLU A 32 -4.80 -2.74 -18.09
CA GLU A 32 -3.79 -1.71 -18.45
C GLU A 32 -2.46 -1.76 -17.65
N LYS A 33 -1.37 -1.31 -18.29
CA LYS A 33 0.04 -1.41 -17.85
C LYS A 33 0.39 -0.57 -16.61
N HIS A 34 -0.31 -0.80 -15.52
CA HIS A 34 -0.10 -0.08 -14.28
C HIS A 34 0.37 -1.02 -13.17
N TYR A 35 1.25 -0.50 -12.32
CA TYR A 35 1.92 -1.27 -11.28
C TYR A 35 1.17 -1.09 -9.98
N TYR A 36 0.06 -1.81 -9.83
CA TYR A 36 -0.80 -1.73 -8.65
C TYR A 36 -0.46 -2.80 -7.62
N PHE A 37 -0.66 -2.47 -6.35
CA PHE A 37 -0.62 -3.40 -5.24
C PHE A 37 -1.72 -3.06 -4.23
N GLY A 38 -2.18 -4.08 -3.51
CA GLY A 38 -3.29 -3.99 -2.57
C GLY A 38 -2.86 -4.31 -1.15
N ILE A 39 -3.42 -3.59 -0.19
CA ILE A 39 -3.34 -3.91 1.24
C ILE A 39 -4.73 -4.35 1.70
N THR A 40 -4.85 -5.60 2.12
CA THR A 40 -6.09 -6.23 2.62
C THR A 40 -5.90 -6.76 4.03
N TYR A 41 -7.00 -7.13 4.68
CA TYR A 41 -6.99 -7.74 6.01
C TYR A 41 -7.89 -8.97 6.01
N ARG A 42 -7.61 -9.93 6.91
CA ARG A 42 -8.40 -11.17 7.01
C ARG A 42 -9.84 -10.93 7.45
N ARG A 43 -10.08 -9.90 8.27
CA ARG A 43 -11.40 -9.62 8.84
C ARG A 43 -12.25 -8.89 7.81
N GLU A 44 -13.48 -9.37 7.63
CA GLU A 44 -14.49 -8.71 6.82
C GLU A 44 -14.77 -7.29 7.37
N ASN A 45 -15.15 -6.37 6.48
CA ASN A 45 -15.44 -4.96 6.75
C ASN A 45 -14.25 -4.04 7.12
N LEU A 46 -13.01 -4.52 7.06
CA LEU A 46 -11.85 -3.63 7.11
C LEU A 46 -11.60 -2.98 5.75
N ARG A 47 -11.11 -1.74 5.79
CA ARG A 47 -10.84 -0.96 4.58
C ARG A 47 -9.77 -1.63 3.74
N HIS A 48 -10.09 -1.87 2.47
CA HIS A 48 -9.11 -2.28 1.46
C HIS A 48 -8.46 -1.03 0.85
N TYR A 49 -7.15 -1.10 0.60
CA TYR A 49 -6.40 -0.05 -0.06
C TYR A 49 -5.80 -0.59 -1.35
N GLU A 50 -6.02 0.13 -2.44
CA GLU A 50 -5.38 -0.09 -3.73
C GLU A 50 -4.44 1.08 -4.01
N LEU A 51 -3.17 0.78 -4.28
CA LEU A 51 -2.10 1.75 -4.43
C LEU A 51 -1.42 1.54 -5.77
N ARG A 52 -1.06 2.63 -6.43
CA ARG A 52 -0.32 2.63 -7.70
C ARG A 52 1.13 3.02 -7.45
N ALA A 53 2.04 2.28 -8.04
CA ALA A 53 3.44 2.66 -8.17
C ALA A 53 3.75 3.18 -9.58
N GLU A 54 4.83 3.93 -9.70
CA GLU A 54 5.28 4.55 -10.95
C GLU A 54 5.96 3.53 -11.88
N SER A 55 6.64 2.53 -11.30
CA SER A 55 7.34 1.47 -12.02
C SER A 55 7.10 0.08 -11.43
N GLU A 56 7.46 -0.97 -12.19
CA GLU A 56 7.41 -2.35 -11.69
C GLU A 56 8.37 -2.58 -10.51
N SER A 57 9.56 -1.98 -10.57
CA SER A 57 10.54 -2.03 -9.49
C SER A 57 10.02 -1.37 -8.23
N ASP A 58 9.36 -0.21 -8.34
CA ASP A 58 8.78 0.49 -7.19
C ASP A 58 7.65 -0.33 -6.57
N CYS A 59 6.77 -0.90 -7.41
CA CYS A 59 5.71 -1.79 -6.93
C CYS A 59 6.27 -2.96 -6.13
N LYS A 60 7.31 -3.61 -6.66
CA LYS A 60 7.99 -4.71 -5.96
C LYS A 60 8.61 -4.23 -4.64
N ALA A 61 9.32 -3.10 -4.65
CA ALA A 61 9.96 -2.54 -3.47
C ALA A 61 8.93 -2.20 -2.37
N TRP A 62 7.78 -1.63 -2.74
CA TRP A 62 6.68 -1.36 -1.81
C TRP A 62 6.12 -2.64 -1.18
N ILE A 63 5.83 -3.67 -1.98
CA ILE A 63 5.33 -4.95 -1.49
C ILE A 63 6.33 -5.58 -0.51
N ASP A 64 7.62 -5.59 -0.87
CA ASP A 64 8.66 -6.18 -0.04
C ASP A 64 8.84 -5.39 1.27
N ALA A 65 8.85 -4.06 1.22
CA ALA A 65 8.93 -3.21 2.41
C ALA A 65 7.73 -3.40 3.36
N ILE A 66 6.50 -3.46 2.83
CA ILE A 66 5.30 -3.71 3.64
C ILE A 66 5.34 -5.11 4.28
N ARG A 67 5.83 -6.12 3.56
CA ARG A 67 5.95 -7.49 4.09
C ARG A 67 6.97 -7.60 5.22
N VAL A 68 8.03 -6.81 5.18
CA VAL A 68 9.03 -6.73 6.26
C VAL A 68 8.50 -5.92 7.45
N ALA A 69 7.67 -4.90 7.21
CA ALA A 69 7.18 -3.98 8.22
C ALA A 69 5.89 -4.40 8.94
N ARG A 70 5.29 -5.55 8.58
CA ARG A 70 4.03 -6.05 9.17
C ARG A 70 4.22 -7.08 10.26
#